data_AF-K2ADU0-F1
#
_entry.id   AF-K2ADU0-F1
#
_cell.length_a   1.000
_cell.length_b   1.000
_cell.length_c   1.000
_cell.angle_alpha   90.00
_cell.angle_beta   90.00
_cell.angle_gamma   90.00
#
_symmetry.space_group_name_H-M   'P 1'
#
loop_
_entity.id
_entity.type
_entity.pdbx_description
1 polymer ?
#
loop_
_entity_poly.entity_id
_entity_poly.type
_entity_poly.pdbx_seq_one_letter_code
_entity_poly.pdbx_strand_id
1 'polypeptide(L)'
;MIIIQIIKEAQLHKIPNLIKFIFACFKNIFLILRDRTILTLPFKYPLKINTIFGYKKIFNYYEIPFYTYNYSFLLNLIPENSLLLDIWAHFWEVSYRFLKGNKWRALIFEPNPRNLVIIQDLFVKENLSNYKIFPTALWNKNEEISLNLNNPLSYEGSLVYNFKNKKVVSVNVSLLDDINIEEFNDFETIFLKIDVEWFEINALKWMEKTIRKLFNEKKNILFFIEIKDINNLNEVKDFFWKIKINFWFEKVTSEDYLFTL
;
A
#
# COMPACT_ATOMS: atom_id res chain seq x y z
N MET A 1 21.52 -12.33 -32.94
CA MET A 1 22.73 -13.10 -33.32
C MET A 1 22.95 -14.35 -32.47
N ILE A 2 22.59 -14.37 -31.18
CA ILE A 2 22.73 -15.54 -30.27
C ILE A 2 21.86 -16.75 -30.70
N ILE A 3 20.66 -16.50 -31.22
CA ILE A 3 19.68 -17.54 -31.58
C ILE A 3 20.15 -18.41 -32.77
N ILE A 4 20.87 -17.83 -33.73
CA ILE A 4 21.36 -18.56 -34.92
C ILE A 4 22.52 -19.50 -34.54
N GLN A 5 23.31 -19.15 -33.54
CA GLN A 5 24.40 -19.99 -33.01
C GLN A 5 23.82 -21.26 -32.34
N ILE A 6 22.76 -21.12 -31.55
CA ILE A 6 22.08 -22.23 -30.85
C ILE A 6 21.45 -23.21 -31.85
N ILE A 7 20.93 -22.69 -32.98
CA ILE A 7 20.32 -23.52 -34.03
C ILE A 7 21.38 -24.31 -34.81
N LYS A 8 22.60 -23.80 -34.96
CA LYS A 8 23.69 -24.49 -35.67
C LYS A 8 24.34 -25.60 -34.85
N GLU A 9 24.40 -25.45 -33.53
CA GLU A 9 25.02 -26.46 -32.64
C GLU A 9 24.09 -27.62 -32.30
N ALA A 10 22.78 -27.41 -32.32
CA ALA A 10 21.82 -28.49 -32.18
C ALA A 10 21.60 -29.16 -33.55
N GLN A 11 22.20 -30.33 -33.78
CA GLN A 11 21.97 -31.17 -34.97
C GLN A 11 20.48 -31.59 -35.08
N LEU A 12 19.62 -30.67 -35.51
CA LEU A 12 18.17 -30.79 -35.52
C LEU A 12 17.66 -31.26 -36.88
N HIS A 13 18.07 -32.47 -37.28
CA HIS A 13 17.43 -33.17 -38.41
C HIS A 13 16.37 -34.18 -37.97
N LYS A 14 16.01 -34.19 -36.70
CA LYS A 14 14.83 -34.91 -36.22
C LYS A 14 14.09 -34.03 -35.24
N ILE A 15 12.76 -34.14 -35.30
CA ILE A 15 11.78 -33.78 -34.26
C ILE A 15 10.81 -32.65 -34.68
N PRO A 16 9.68 -33.03 -35.33
CA PRO A 16 8.47 -32.21 -35.44
C PRO A 16 7.96 -31.66 -34.09
N ASN A 17 8.41 -32.24 -32.97
CA ASN A 17 8.03 -31.80 -31.63
C ASN A 17 8.75 -30.52 -31.18
N LEU A 18 9.87 -30.11 -31.79
CA LEU A 18 10.55 -28.87 -31.39
C LEU A 18 9.81 -27.64 -31.92
N ILE A 19 9.26 -27.72 -33.14
CA ILE A 19 8.38 -26.67 -33.67
C ILE A 19 7.09 -26.61 -32.83
N LYS A 20 6.51 -27.75 -32.45
CA LYS A 20 5.38 -27.78 -31.52
C LYS A 20 5.72 -27.21 -30.14
N PHE A 21 6.92 -27.47 -29.63
CA PHE A 21 7.40 -26.94 -28.36
C PHE A 21 7.61 -25.42 -28.41
N ILE A 22 8.24 -24.93 -29.49
CA ILE A 22 8.42 -23.49 -29.72
C ILE A 22 7.05 -22.81 -29.88
N PHE A 23 6.12 -23.39 -30.65
CA PHE A 23 4.76 -22.85 -30.77
C PHE A 23 3.97 -22.93 -29.46
N ALA A 24 4.15 -23.96 -28.64
CA ALA A 24 3.53 -24.06 -27.32
C ALA A 24 4.08 -22.98 -26.36
N CYS A 25 5.39 -22.73 -26.39
CA CYS A 25 6.01 -21.65 -25.64
C CYS A 25 5.52 -20.28 -26.12
N PHE A 26 5.41 -20.04 -27.43
CA PHE A 26 4.88 -18.79 -27.97
C PHE A 26 3.37 -18.60 -27.71
N LYS A 27 2.56 -19.67 -27.79
CA LYS A 27 1.12 -19.63 -27.50
C LYS A 27 0.85 -19.35 -26.03
N ASN A 28 1.67 -19.88 -25.12
CA ASN A 28 1.60 -19.58 -23.70
C ASN A 28 2.10 -18.16 -23.39
N ILE A 29 3.17 -17.68 -24.06
CA ILE A 29 3.63 -16.28 -23.91
C ILE A 29 2.56 -15.29 -24.40
N PHE A 30 1.85 -15.60 -25.49
CA PHE A 30 0.78 -14.74 -26.00
C PHE A 30 -0.50 -14.78 -25.14
N LEU A 31 -0.80 -15.91 -24.49
CA LEU A 31 -1.88 -16.03 -23.52
C LEU A 31 -1.55 -15.29 -22.20
N ILE A 32 -0.29 -15.34 -21.76
CA ILE A 32 0.21 -14.59 -20.58
C ILE A 32 0.15 -13.07 -20.81
N LEU A 33 0.26 -12.61 -22.06
CA LEU A 33 0.11 -11.19 -22.41
C LEU A 33 -1.35 -10.75 -22.59
N ARG A 34 -2.30 -11.69 -22.72
CA ARG A 34 -3.72 -11.39 -22.98
C ARG A 34 -4.64 -11.62 -21.78
N ASP A 35 -4.39 -12.62 -20.94
CA ASP A 35 -5.20 -12.94 -19.77
C ASP A 35 -4.31 -13.12 -18.53
N ARG A 36 -4.47 -12.21 -17.58
CA ARG A 36 -3.69 -12.11 -16.34
C ARG A 36 -4.06 -13.21 -15.35
N THR A 37 -3.38 -14.35 -15.46
CA THR A 37 -3.32 -15.34 -14.37
C THR A 37 -1.89 -15.87 -14.28
N ILE A 38 -1.19 -15.54 -13.20
CA ILE A 38 0.17 -16.03 -12.92
C ILE A 38 0.02 -17.33 -12.13
N LEU A 39 0.43 -18.44 -12.75
CA LEU A 39 0.75 -19.68 -12.05
C LEU A 39 2.03 -19.46 -11.23
N THR A 40 1.95 -19.71 -9.92
CA THR A 40 3.08 -19.73 -9.00
C THR A 40 4.02 -20.90 -9.35
N LEU A 41 5.18 -20.59 -9.94
CA LEU A 41 6.33 -21.49 -9.95
C LEU A 41 7.26 -21.12 -8.79
N PRO A 42 7.85 -22.09 -8.07
CA PRO A 42 8.73 -21.81 -6.95
C PRO A 42 10.09 -21.39 -7.51
N PHE A 43 10.40 -20.09 -7.52
CA PHE A 43 11.70 -19.62 -7.98
C PHE A 43 12.48 -18.84 -6.93
N LYS A 44 13.70 -19.34 -6.75
CA LYS A 44 14.80 -18.97 -5.86
C LYS A 44 15.64 -17.82 -6.43
N TYR A 45 15.04 -16.91 -7.20
CA TYR A 45 15.74 -15.79 -7.85
C TYR A 45 14.82 -14.56 -7.92
N PRO A 46 15.26 -13.38 -7.46
CA PRO A 46 14.43 -12.17 -7.49
C PRO A 46 14.28 -11.67 -8.93
N LEU A 47 13.06 -11.71 -9.46
CA LEU A 47 12.70 -11.03 -10.69
C LEU A 47 12.55 -9.54 -10.40
N LYS A 48 13.40 -8.71 -11.00
CA LYS A 48 13.20 -7.25 -11.05
C LYS A 48 11.92 -6.96 -11.83
N ILE A 49 10.90 -6.49 -11.14
CA ILE A 49 9.67 -5.98 -11.75
C ILE A 49 9.97 -4.57 -12.29
N ASN A 50 10.02 -4.43 -13.61
CA ASN A 50 10.01 -3.10 -14.23
C ASN A 50 8.59 -2.55 -14.19
N THR A 51 8.43 -1.37 -13.58
CA THR A 51 7.19 -0.58 -13.54
C THR A 51 6.66 -0.32 -14.96
N ILE A 52 5.41 -0.72 -15.23
CA ILE A 52 4.69 -0.37 -16.46
C ILE A 52 3.73 0.76 -16.11
N PHE A 53 3.98 1.96 -16.66
CA PHE A 53 3.04 3.08 -16.61
C PHE A 53 1.85 2.81 -17.53
N GLY A 54 0.65 2.71 -16.94
CA GLY A 54 -0.60 2.58 -17.66
C GLY A 54 -1.53 3.74 -17.31
N TYR A 55 -1.65 4.73 -18.18
CA TYR A 55 -2.64 5.80 -18.07
C TYR A 55 -4.02 5.24 -18.42
N LYS A 56 -4.91 5.10 -17.44
CA LYS A 56 -6.33 4.87 -17.70
C LYS A 56 -7.10 6.17 -17.46
N LYS A 57 -7.50 6.79 -18.56
CA LYS A 57 -8.34 7.99 -18.66
C LYS A 57 -9.74 7.69 -18.11
N ILE A 58 -9.95 7.80 -16.80
CA ILE A 58 -11.27 7.59 -16.15
C ILE A 58 -11.79 8.84 -15.41
N PHE A 59 -11.01 9.90 -15.22
CA PHE A 59 -11.48 11.09 -14.51
C PHE A 59 -11.35 12.35 -15.37
N ASN A 60 -12.39 12.65 -16.16
CA ASN A 60 -12.51 13.89 -16.94
C ASN A 60 -12.77 15.16 -16.08
N TYR A 61 -12.53 15.13 -14.76
CA TYR A 61 -12.75 16.29 -13.89
C TYR A 61 -11.58 16.65 -12.97
N TYR A 62 -10.53 15.82 -12.91
CA TYR A 62 -9.31 16.14 -12.19
C TYR A 62 -8.14 15.54 -12.97
N GLU A 63 -7.40 16.38 -13.71
CA GLU A 63 -6.12 16.01 -14.30
C GLU A 63 -5.06 15.86 -13.19
N ILE A 64 -5.21 14.84 -12.35
CA ILE A 64 -4.16 14.43 -11.42
C ILE A 64 -3.33 13.38 -12.17
N PRO A 65 -2.03 13.63 -12.44
CA PRO A 65 -1.15 12.59 -12.94
C PRO A 65 -1.04 11.51 -11.87
N PHE A 66 -1.76 10.40 -12.06
CA PHE A 66 -1.64 9.23 -11.22
C PHE A 66 -0.23 8.67 -11.36
N TYR A 67 0.61 8.86 -10.34
CA TYR A 67 1.69 7.93 -10.08
C TYR A 67 1.02 6.61 -9.69
N THR A 68 0.76 5.75 -10.67
CA THR A 68 0.19 4.43 -10.39
C THR A 68 1.26 3.59 -9.68
N TYR A 69 1.39 3.74 -8.37
CA TYR A 69 2.01 2.72 -7.57
C TYR A 69 1.21 1.44 -7.82
N ASN A 70 1.88 0.42 -8.33
CA ASN A 70 1.22 -0.82 -8.66
C ASN A 70 0.98 -1.62 -7.38
N TYR A 71 0.04 -1.19 -6.54
CA TYR A 71 -0.39 -1.91 -5.34
C TYR A 71 -1.09 -3.24 -5.64
N SER A 72 -1.18 -3.65 -6.91
CA SER A 72 -1.83 -4.91 -7.28
C SER A 72 -1.13 -6.14 -6.70
N PHE A 73 0.16 -6.06 -6.38
CA PHE A 73 0.83 -7.16 -5.69
C PHE A 73 0.31 -7.32 -4.25
N LEU A 74 -0.01 -6.22 -3.55
CA LEU A 74 -0.58 -6.27 -2.20
C LEU A 74 -1.97 -6.91 -2.21
N LEU A 75 -2.79 -6.62 -3.23
CA LEU A 75 -4.11 -7.24 -3.40
C LEU A 75 -4.04 -8.78 -3.54
N ASN A 76 -2.92 -9.31 -4.03
CA ASN A 76 -2.71 -10.76 -4.14
C ASN A 76 -2.07 -11.37 -2.90
N LEU A 77 -1.38 -10.56 -2.09
CA LEU A 77 -0.68 -11.04 -0.91
C LEU A 77 -1.61 -11.16 0.30
N ILE A 78 -2.56 -10.23 0.42
CA ILE A 78 -3.37 -10.12 1.62
C ILE A 78 -4.74 -10.78 1.40
N PRO A 79 -5.19 -11.66 2.32
CA PRO A 79 -6.47 -12.35 2.19
C PRO A 79 -7.66 -11.41 2.02
N GLU A 80 -8.66 -11.90 1.30
CA GLU A 80 -10.00 -11.31 1.32
C GLU A 80 -10.59 -11.38 2.75
N ASN A 81 -11.52 -10.50 3.10
CA ASN A 81 -12.04 -10.33 4.46
C ASN A 81 -10.98 -9.89 5.48
N SER A 82 -10.15 -8.93 5.08
CA SER A 82 -9.16 -8.25 5.94
C SER A 82 -9.62 -6.84 6.29
N LEU A 83 -9.06 -6.29 7.37
CA LEU A 83 -9.23 -4.90 7.77
C LEU A 83 -8.03 -4.07 7.28
N LEU A 84 -8.29 -3.01 6.51
CA LEU A 84 -7.30 -2.00 6.15
C LEU A 84 -7.37 -0.83 7.14
N LEU A 85 -6.22 -0.43 7.69
CA LEU A 85 -6.01 0.86 8.31
C LEU A 85 -5.14 1.70 7.36
N ASP A 86 -5.74 2.70 6.72
CA ASP A 86 -5.04 3.61 5.80
C ASP A 86 -4.69 4.90 6.56
N ILE A 87 -3.49 4.93 7.14
CA ILE A 87 -3.00 6.06 7.94
C ILE A 87 -2.42 7.10 6.99
N TRP A 88 -3.08 8.27 6.95
CA TRP A 88 -2.77 9.37 6.03
C TRP A 88 -3.06 8.96 4.58
N ALA A 89 -4.35 8.78 4.30
CA ALA A 89 -4.82 8.19 3.06
C ALA A 89 -4.54 9.04 1.82
N HIS A 90 -4.25 10.33 1.99
CA HIS A 90 -3.91 11.30 0.97
C HIS A 90 -4.91 11.25 -0.21
N PHE A 91 -4.51 10.68 -1.35
CA PHE A 91 -5.34 10.48 -2.54
C PHE A 91 -6.08 9.13 -2.58
N TRP A 92 -6.48 8.54 -1.44
CA TRP A 92 -7.38 7.38 -1.32
C TRP A 92 -7.02 6.12 -2.12
N GLU A 93 -5.89 6.09 -2.84
CA GLU A 93 -5.66 5.11 -3.90
C GLU A 93 -5.60 3.69 -3.33
N VAL A 94 -4.91 3.53 -2.20
CA VAL A 94 -4.83 2.27 -1.47
C VAL A 94 -6.22 1.85 -1.02
N SER A 95 -6.88 2.65 -0.17
CA SER A 95 -8.26 2.37 0.28
C SER A 95 -9.22 2.04 -0.84
N TYR A 96 -9.25 2.84 -1.91
CA TYR A 96 -10.12 2.63 -3.07
C TYR A 96 -9.87 1.26 -3.72
N ARG A 97 -8.61 0.88 -3.94
CA ARG A 97 -8.25 -0.40 -4.57
C ARG A 97 -8.67 -1.60 -3.73
N PHE A 98 -8.50 -1.53 -2.40
CA PHE A 98 -8.89 -2.62 -1.50
C PHE A 98 -10.40 -2.72 -1.32
N LEU A 99 -11.10 -1.59 -1.28
CA LEU A 99 -12.56 -1.56 -1.16
C LEU A 99 -13.27 -1.96 -2.46
N LYS A 100 -12.63 -1.75 -3.62
CA LYS A 100 -13.15 -2.10 -4.93
C LYS A 100 -13.25 -3.63 -5.10
N GLY A 101 -14.40 -4.16 -4.71
CA GLY A 101 -14.68 -5.59 -4.66
C GLY A 101 -15.54 -6.00 -3.46
N ASN A 102 -15.78 -5.09 -2.50
CA ASN A 102 -16.60 -5.29 -1.30
C ASN A 102 -16.13 -6.42 -0.37
N LYS A 103 -14.86 -6.81 -0.45
CA LYS A 103 -14.30 -7.91 0.35
C LYS A 103 -13.50 -7.45 1.56
N TRP A 104 -13.27 -6.14 1.66
CA TRP A 104 -12.46 -5.53 2.69
C TRP A 104 -13.28 -4.52 3.47
N ARG A 105 -12.89 -4.30 4.72
CA ARG A 105 -13.29 -3.12 5.47
C ARG A 105 -12.10 -2.17 5.58
N ALA A 106 -12.33 -0.86 5.54
CA ALA A 106 -11.27 0.14 5.71
C ALA A 106 -11.58 1.17 6.80
N LEU A 107 -10.60 1.46 7.63
CA LEU A 107 -10.54 2.60 8.54
C LEU A 107 -9.54 3.60 7.96
N ILE A 108 -10.03 4.77 7.57
CA ILE A 108 -9.28 5.72 6.74
C ILE A 108 -9.04 6.98 7.55
N PHE A 109 -7.77 7.33 7.73
CA PHE A 109 -7.35 8.50 8.50
C PHE A 109 -6.82 9.56 7.57
N GLU A 110 -7.50 10.69 7.51
CA GLU A 110 -7.10 11.79 6.64
C GLU A 110 -7.45 13.13 7.31
N PRO A 111 -6.45 13.93 7.72
CA PRO A 111 -6.70 15.22 8.34
C PRO A 111 -6.89 16.36 7.34
N ASN A 112 -6.44 16.24 6.08
CA ASN A 112 -6.60 17.31 5.11
C ASN A 112 -8.08 17.40 4.67
N PRO A 113 -8.79 18.51 4.99
CA PRO A 113 -10.21 18.65 4.65
C PRO A 113 -10.47 18.58 3.15
N ARG A 114 -9.51 18.97 2.31
CA ARG A 114 -9.65 18.88 0.85
C ARG A 114 -9.64 17.43 0.39
N ASN A 115 -8.73 16.62 0.93
CA ASN A 115 -8.65 15.20 0.62
C ASN A 115 -9.94 14.52 1.06
N LEU A 116 -10.39 14.75 2.29
CA LEU A 116 -11.64 14.20 2.84
C LEU A 116 -12.85 14.37 1.92
N VAL A 117 -13.07 15.57 1.37
CA VAL A 117 -14.16 15.83 0.42
C VAL A 117 -14.06 14.93 -0.81
N ILE A 118 -12.86 14.78 -1.37
CA ILE A 118 -12.67 13.98 -2.57
C ILE A 118 -12.82 12.47 -2.28
N ILE A 119 -12.31 12.00 -1.15
CA ILE A 119 -12.51 10.60 -0.71
C ILE A 119 -14.00 10.30 -0.62
N GLN A 120 -14.76 11.17 0.06
CA GLN A 120 -16.19 11.01 0.25
C GLN A 120 -16.94 11.01 -1.09
N ASP A 121 -16.70 12.01 -1.93
CA ASP A 121 -17.35 12.12 -3.25
C ASP A 121 -17.06 10.89 -4.13
N LEU A 122 -15.80 10.44 -4.17
CA LEU A 122 -15.42 9.27 -4.94
C LEU A 122 -16.11 8.01 -4.41
N PHE A 123 -16.08 7.78 -3.10
CA PHE A 123 -16.56 6.54 -2.51
C PHE A 123 -18.09 6.42 -2.64
N VAL A 124 -18.80 7.55 -2.51
CA VAL A 124 -20.24 7.63 -2.81
C VAL A 124 -20.50 7.32 -4.28
N LYS A 125 -19.78 7.95 -5.21
CA LYS A 125 -19.94 7.74 -6.66
C LYS A 125 -19.70 6.28 -7.07
N GLU A 126 -18.76 5.61 -6.42
CA GLU A 126 -18.37 4.24 -6.70
C GLU A 126 -19.20 3.21 -5.90
N ASN A 127 -20.21 3.65 -5.14
CA ASN A 127 -21.07 2.83 -4.28
C ASN A 127 -20.29 1.94 -3.30
N LEU A 128 -19.18 2.45 -2.78
CA LEU A 128 -18.44 1.79 -1.71
C LEU A 128 -19.20 1.98 -0.40
N SER A 129 -19.22 0.96 0.46
CA SER A 129 -19.96 1.01 1.74
C SER A 129 -19.20 0.42 2.92
N ASN A 130 -18.15 -0.37 2.68
CA ASN A 130 -17.40 -1.06 3.71
C ASN A 130 -16.24 -0.20 4.26
N TYR A 131 -16.50 1.05 4.64
CA TYR A 131 -15.45 1.93 5.15
C TYR A 131 -15.94 2.90 6.21
N LYS A 132 -14.99 3.43 6.99
CA LYS A 132 -15.19 4.53 7.93
C LYS A 132 -14.06 5.53 7.77
N ILE A 133 -14.41 6.80 7.59
CA ILE A 133 -13.44 7.89 7.45
C ILE A 133 -13.36 8.62 8.79
N PHE A 134 -12.14 8.79 9.28
CA PHE A 134 -11.81 9.56 10.45
C PHE A 134 -11.09 10.84 10.00
N PRO A 135 -11.70 12.02 10.17
CA PRO A 135 -11.12 13.30 9.76
C PRO A 135 -10.06 13.77 10.78
N THR A 136 -9.03 12.94 11.00
CA THR A 136 -8.02 13.13 12.03
C THR A 136 -6.68 12.59 11.58
N ALA A 137 -5.59 13.19 12.07
CA ALA A 137 -4.29 12.55 12.11
C ALA A 137 -4.20 11.60 13.30
N LEU A 138 -3.24 10.67 13.27
CA LEU A 138 -2.81 9.97 14.48
C LEU A 138 -1.78 10.82 15.24
N TRP A 139 -1.93 10.90 16.56
CA TRP A 139 -1.06 11.70 17.44
C TRP A 139 -0.85 11.08 18.83
N ASN A 140 0.02 11.69 19.67
CA ASN A 140 0.28 11.22 21.03
C ASN A 140 -0.80 11.60 22.05
N LYS A 141 -1.74 12.46 21.68
CA LYS A 141 -2.87 12.90 22.50
C LYS A 141 -3.93 13.51 21.60
N ASN A 142 -5.14 13.59 22.14
CA ASN A 142 -6.24 14.28 21.46
C ASN A 142 -6.05 15.78 21.62
N GLU A 143 -5.84 16.47 20.50
CA GLU A 143 -5.75 17.93 20.45
C GLU A 143 -6.04 18.45 19.05
N GLU A 144 -6.03 19.77 18.90
CA GLU A 144 -6.09 20.44 17.60
C GLU A 144 -4.69 20.96 17.28
N ILE A 145 -4.16 20.62 16.11
CA ILE A 145 -2.84 21.10 15.67
C ILE A 145 -2.91 21.73 14.29
N SER A 146 -1.88 22.51 13.99
CA SER A 146 -1.70 23.15 12.70
C SER A 146 -1.16 22.16 11.66
N LEU A 147 -1.95 21.87 10.63
CA LEU A 147 -1.50 21.21 9.41
C LEU A 147 -1.00 22.27 8.43
N ASN A 148 0.27 22.17 8.03
CA ASN A 148 0.84 23.03 7.01
C ASN A 148 0.52 22.44 5.62
N LEU A 149 -0.14 23.22 4.77
CA LEU A 149 -0.40 22.86 3.38
C LEU A 149 0.60 23.58 2.46
N ASN A 150 1.12 22.89 1.45
CA ASN A 150 2.07 23.46 0.48
C ASN A 150 1.50 24.68 -0.27
N ASN A 151 0.20 24.66 -0.54
CA ASN A 151 -0.61 25.79 -1.02
C ASN A 151 -2.11 25.53 -0.72
N PRO A 152 -3.02 26.51 -0.91
CA PRO A 152 -4.45 26.35 -0.59
C PRO A 152 -5.20 25.26 -1.37
N LEU A 153 -4.66 24.84 -2.52
CA LEU A 153 -5.21 23.79 -3.37
C LEU A 153 -4.41 22.48 -3.25
N SER A 154 -3.43 22.45 -2.34
CA SER A 154 -2.55 21.32 -2.14
C SER A 154 -3.29 20.14 -1.51
N TYR A 155 -2.98 18.98 -2.03
CA TYR A 155 -3.35 17.69 -1.47
C TYR A 155 -2.31 17.23 -0.45
N GLU A 156 -1.05 17.66 -0.66
CA GLU A 156 0.05 17.47 0.27
C GLU A 156 -0.12 18.38 1.50
N GLY A 157 0.07 17.79 2.66
CA GLY A 157 0.11 18.48 3.94
C GLY A 157 1.02 17.75 4.91
N SER A 158 1.65 18.50 5.82
CA SER A 158 2.52 17.93 6.85
C SER A 158 2.30 18.63 8.19
N LEU A 159 2.32 17.85 9.27
CA LEU A 159 2.28 18.35 10.64
C LEU A 159 3.64 18.87 11.10
N VAL A 160 4.73 18.41 10.46
CA VAL A 160 6.11 18.69 10.86
C VAL A 160 6.82 19.62 9.89
N TYR A 161 6.55 19.49 8.59
CA TYR A 161 7.23 20.27 7.56
C TYR A 161 6.57 21.65 7.37
N ASN A 162 7.39 22.69 7.38
CA ASN A 162 6.95 24.06 7.22
C ASN A 162 7.19 24.53 5.76
N PHE A 163 6.13 24.51 4.95
CA PHE A 163 6.20 24.95 3.55
C PHE A 163 6.38 26.48 3.44
N LYS A 164 7.10 26.93 2.40
CA LYS A 164 7.40 28.37 2.18
C LYS A 164 6.14 29.22 1.89
N ASN A 165 5.16 28.69 1.17
CA ASN A 165 3.93 29.39 0.76
C ASN A 165 2.69 28.81 1.47
N LYS A 166 2.76 28.69 2.80
CA LYS A 166 1.80 27.89 3.54
C LYS A 166 0.42 28.53 3.69
N LYS A 167 -0.60 27.68 3.58
CA LYS A 167 -1.84 27.85 4.33
C LYS A 167 -1.76 26.92 5.53
N VAL A 168 -2.06 27.46 6.72
CA VAL A 168 -2.21 26.65 7.92
C VAL A 168 -3.69 26.37 8.09
N VAL A 169 -4.05 25.10 8.23
CA VAL A 169 -5.40 24.69 8.62
C VAL A 169 -5.32 23.96 9.94
N SER A 170 -6.33 24.18 10.77
CA SER A 170 -6.43 23.53 12.06
C SER A 170 -7.11 22.18 11.89
N VAL A 171 -6.50 21.11 12.40
CA VAL A 171 -6.99 19.74 12.25
C VAL A 171 -7.01 19.04 13.58
N ASN A 172 -7.99 18.16 13.76
CA ASN A 172 -8.03 17.29 14.91
C ASN A 172 -6.98 16.19 14.77
N VAL A 173 -6.39 15.83 15.90
CA VAL A 173 -5.51 14.69 16.00
C VAL A 173 -5.93 13.80 17.14
N SER A 174 -5.76 12.50 16.97
CA SER A 174 -6.31 11.50 17.89
C SER A 174 -5.32 10.38 18.16
N LEU A 175 -5.41 9.77 19.35
CA LEU A 175 -4.74 8.51 19.63
C LEU A 175 -5.45 7.38 18.90
N LEU A 176 -4.71 6.49 18.23
CA LEU A 176 -5.33 5.30 17.62
C LEU A 176 -5.97 4.40 18.68
N ASP A 177 -5.35 4.31 19.86
CA ASP A 177 -5.85 3.50 20.97
C ASP A 177 -7.24 3.94 21.48
N ASP A 178 -7.69 5.16 21.15
CA ASP A 178 -9.04 5.65 21.47
C ASP A 178 -10.11 5.21 20.45
N ILE A 179 -9.68 4.66 19.31
CA ILE A 179 -10.58 4.12 18.31
C ILE A 179 -11.02 2.74 18.77
N ASN A 180 -12.31 2.47 18.67
CA ASN A 180 -12.88 1.24 19.20
C ASN A 180 -12.22 0.00 18.58
N ILE A 181 -11.35 -0.65 19.36
CA ILE A 181 -10.60 -1.83 18.95
C ILE A 181 -11.53 -3.04 18.71
N GLU A 182 -12.79 -2.97 19.11
CA GLU A 182 -13.77 -4.01 18.78
C GLU A 182 -13.96 -4.18 17.27
N GLU A 183 -13.73 -3.13 16.46
CA GLU A 183 -13.79 -3.22 14.99
C GLU A 183 -12.76 -4.21 14.40
N PHE A 184 -11.73 -4.61 15.17
CA PHE A 184 -10.68 -5.55 14.75
C PHE A 184 -11.03 -7.01 15.03
N ASN A 185 -12.02 -7.27 15.89
CA ASN A 185 -12.31 -8.64 16.36
C ASN A 185 -12.78 -9.55 15.20
N ASP A 186 -13.51 -8.98 14.25
CA ASP A 186 -14.11 -9.69 13.11
C ASP A 186 -13.10 -10.09 12.03
N PHE A 187 -11.85 -9.63 12.12
CA PHE A 187 -10.86 -9.79 11.07
C PHE A 187 -9.65 -10.59 11.58
N GLU A 188 -9.28 -11.65 10.85
CA GLU A 188 -8.07 -12.43 11.16
C GLU A 188 -6.79 -11.69 10.72
N THR A 189 -6.89 -10.94 9.63
CA THR A 189 -5.77 -10.20 9.04
C THR A 189 -6.02 -8.70 9.07
N ILE A 190 -5.03 -7.98 9.59
CA ILE A 190 -5.02 -6.52 9.68
C ILE A 190 -3.88 -5.99 8.82
N PHE A 191 -4.21 -5.13 7.87
CA PHE A 191 -3.27 -4.48 7.00
C PHE A 191 -3.19 -2.99 7.34
N LEU A 192 -1.99 -2.49 7.63
CA LEU A 192 -1.75 -1.11 8.02
C LEU A 192 -0.87 -0.43 6.99
N LYS A 193 -1.40 0.56 6.28
CA LYS A 193 -0.60 1.46 5.45
C LYS A 193 -0.25 2.70 6.27
N ILE A 194 1.04 3.05 6.34
CA ILE A 194 1.55 4.22 7.07
C ILE A 194 2.37 5.08 6.11
N ASP A 195 1.90 6.31 5.90
CA ASP A 195 2.49 7.29 4.99
C ASP A 195 2.32 8.70 5.58
N VAL A 196 3.02 8.94 6.69
CA VAL A 196 2.81 10.14 7.53
C VAL A 196 3.93 11.17 7.35
N GLU A 197 4.65 11.10 6.23
CA GLU A 197 5.67 12.06 5.79
C GLU A 197 6.71 12.39 6.87
N TRP A 198 7.65 11.46 7.12
CA TRP A 198 8.77 11.56 8.08
C TRP A 198 8.40 11.35 9.55
N PHE A 199 7.26 10.70 9.78
CA PHE A 199 6.70 10.58 11.12
C PHE A 199 6.24 9.15 11.46
N GLU A 200 6.76 8.17 10.73
CA GLU A 200 6.34 6.78 10.74
C GLU A 200 6.59 6.14 12.10
N ILE A 201 7.77 6.40 12.69
CA ILE A 201 8.13 5.91 14.02
C ILE A 201 7.20 6.45 15.11
N ASN A 202 6.75 7.71 14.98
CA ASN A 202 5.83 8.31 15.93
C ASN A 202 4.44 7.67 15.80
N ALA A 203 3.94 7.49 14.58
CA ALA A 203 2.70 6.75 14.34
C ALA A 203 2.75 5.37 14.98
N LEU A 204 3.83 4.60 14.79
CA LEU A 204 3.99 3.28 15.41
C LEU A 204 4.00 3.33 16.95
N LYS A 205 4.72 4.28 17.55
CA LYS A 205 4.77 4.46 19.01
C LYS A 205 3.38 4.74 19.59
N TRP A 206 2.55 5.48 18.89
CA TRP A 206 1.19 5.81 19.34
C TRP A 206 0.18 4.70 19.12
N MET A 207 0.57 3.70 18.35
CA MET A 207 -0.20 2.49 18.10
C MET A 207 0.34 1.31 18.91
N GLU A 208 1.32 1.51 19.80
CA GLU A 208 2.02 0.41 20.47
C GLU A 208 1.05 -0.54 21.21
N LYS A 209 0.08 -0.01 21.95
CA LYS A 209 -0.87 -0.87 22.69
C LYS A 209 -1.74 -1.67 21.73
N THR A 210 -2.28 -1.03 20.70
CA THR A 210 -3.05 -1.70 19.64
C THR A 210 -2.23 -2.80 18.98
N ILE A 211 -0.98 -2.52 18.55
CA ILE A 211 -0.09 -3.51 17.91
C ILE A 211 0.16 -4.69 18.85
N ARG A 212 0.49 -4.44 20.12
CA ARG A 212 0.71 -5.50 21.12
C ARG A 212 -0.53 -6.35 21.34
N LYS A 213 -1.70 -5.72 21.42
CA LYS A 213 -2.97 -6.43 21.60
C LYS A 213 -3.24 -7.36 20.43
N LEU A 214 -3.20 -6.85 19.20
CA LEU A 214 -3.43 -7.64 17.98
C LEU A 214 -2.42 -8.80 17.86
N PHE A 215 -1.16 -8.55 18.20
CA PHE A 215 -0.12 -9.58 18.18
C PHE A 215 -0.39 -10.68 19.22
N ASN A 216 -0.76 -10.31 20.45
CA ASN A 216 -1.10 -11.26 21.51
C ASN A 216 -2.36 -12.07 21.19
N GLU A 217 -3.30 -11.48 20.46
CA GLU A 217 -4.49 -12.15 19.92
C GLU A 217 -4.20 -13.02 18.69
N LYS A 218 -2.92 -13.11 18.27
CA LYS A 218 -2.44 -13.90 17.13
C LYS A 218 -3.09 -13.51 15.81
N LYS A 219 -3.41 -12.23 15.64
CA LYS A 219 -3.83 -11.68 14.35
C LYS A 219 -2.64 -11.66 13.39
N ASN A 220 -2.90 -11.88 12.10
CA ASN A 220 -1.88 -11.67 11.07
C ASN A 220 -1.78 -10.17 10.80
N ILE A 221 -0.63 -9.55 11.09
CA ILE A 221 -0.46 -8.10 10.97
C ILE A 221 0.56 -7.79 9.89
N LEU A 222 0.14 -7.03 8.89
CA LEU A 222 1.00 -6.57 7.81
C LEU A 222 1.08 -5.04 7.83
N PHE A 223 2.29 -4.50 7.83
CA PHE A 223 2.53 -3.06 7.69
C PHE A 223 3.15 -2.77 6.33
N PHE A 224 2.58 -1.81 5.62
CA PHE A 224 3.18 -1.19 4.46
C PHE A 224 3.53 0.25 4.81
N ILE A 225 4.82 0.52 5.01
CA ILE A 225 5.32 1.77 5.56
C ILE A 225 6.20 2.45 4.52
N GLU A 226 5.90 3.71 4.24
CA GLU A 226 6.75 4.57 3.42
C GLU A 226 7.91 5.12 4.26
N ILE A 227 9.08 4.55 4.09
CA ILE A 227 10.31 4.86 4.82
C ILE A 227 11.18 5.77 3.98
N LYS A 228 11.32 7.02 4.42
CA LYS A 228 12.01 8.06 3.65
C LYS A 228 13.54 7.91 3.65
N ASP A 229 14.13 7.33 4.70
CA ASP A 229 15.57 7.10 4.77
C ASP A 229 15.98 5.89 5.64
N ILE A 230 17.28 5.60 5.66
CA ILE A 230 17.84 4.47 6.42
C ILE A 230 17.75 4.64 7.93
N ASN A 231 17.78 5.87 8.45
CA ASN A 231 17.66 6.12 9.88
C ASN A 231 16.24 5.83 10.34
N ASN A 232 15.24 6.31 9.60
CA ASN A 232 13.83 6.02 9.81
C ASN A 232 13.55 4.50 9.74
N LEU A 233 14.17 3.79 8.79
CA LEU A 233 14.10 2.32 8.74
C LEU A 233 14.62 1.66 10.02
N ASN A 234 15.76 2.12 10.52
CA ASN A 234 16.38 1.56 11.72
C ASN A 234 15.53 1.84 12.95
N GLU A 235 14.96 3.03 13.07
CA GLU A 235 14.05 3.37 14.16
C GLU A 235 12.79 2.48 14.17
N VAL A 236 12.21 2.20 13.00
CA VAL A 236 11.06 1.30 12.86
C VAL A 236 11.42 -0.13 13.28
N LYS A 237 12.59 -0.63 12.88
CA LYS A 237 13.09 -1.95 13.31
C LYS A 237 13.32 -2.01 14.82
N ASP A 238 13.98 -0.99 15.36
CA ASP A 238 14.28 -0.89 16.78
C ASP A 238 12.99 -0.83 17.60
N PHE A 239 11.94 -0.19 17.09
CA PHE A 239 10.61 -0.23 17.71
C PHE A 239 10.08 -1.66 17.83
N PHE A 240 9.99 -2.41 16.73
CA PHE A 240 9.50 -3.80 16.77
C PHE A 240 10.35 -4.70 17.68
N TRP A 241 11.67 -4.52 17.65
CA TRP A 241 12.60 -5.22 18.54
C TRP A 241 12.36 -4.90 20.01
N LYS A 242 12.19 -3.62 20.35
CA LYS A 242 11.94 -3.14 21.71
C LYS A 242 10.63 -3.67 22.26
N ILE A 243 9.60 -3.79 21.42
CA ILE A 243 8.31 -4.35 21.84
C ILE A 243 8.29 -5.88 21.87
N LYS A 244 9.42 -6.54 21.57
CA LYS A 244 9.64 -8.00 21.59
C LYS A 244 8.70 -8.76 20.65
N ILE A 245 8.42 -8.15 19.50
CA ILE A 245 7.67 -8.80 18.43
C ILE A 245 8.67 -9.28 17.38
N ASN A 246 8.59 -10.56 17.02
CA ASN A 246 9.33 -11.07 15.89
C ASN A 246 8.70 -10.52 14.61
N PHE A 247 9.53 -10.07 13.68
CA PHE A 247 9.05 -9.56 12.41
C PHE A 247 9.96 -10.00 11.28
N TRP A 248 9.37 -10.10 10.10
CA TRP A 248 10.10 -10.14 8.84
C TRP A 248 9.78 -8.87 8.05
N PHE A 249 10.71 -8.43 7.21
CA PHE A 249 10.47 -7.27 6.36
C PHE A 249 11.14 -7.42 5.00
N GLU A 250 10.53 -6.81 3.98
CA GLU A 250 11.05 -6.74 2.61
C GLU A 250 10.90 -5.32 2.06
N LYS A 251 11.91 -4.87 1.31
CA LYS A 251 11.86 -3.62 0.57
C LYS A 251 11.06 -3.83 -0.70
N VAL A 252 9.95 -3.10 -0.87
CA VAL A 252 9.06 -3.21 -2.03
C VAL A 252 9.46 -2.23 -3.13
N THR A 253 9.67 -0.96 -2.77
CA THR A 253 10.09 0.10 -3.70
C THR A 253 11.32 0.84 -3.16
N SER A 254 11.69 2.00 -3.69
CA SER A 254 12.79 2.80 -3.13
C SER A 254 12.54 3.23 -1.70
N GLU A 255 11.27 3.49 -1.35
CA GLU A 255 10.83 4.06 -0.08
C GLU A 255 9.83 3.16 0.64
N ASP A 256 9.16 2.23 -0.04
CA ASP A 256 8.16 1.37 0.62
C ASP A 256 8.77 0.07 1.18
N TYR A 257 8.38 -0.25 2.41
CA TYR A 257 8.74 -1.48 3.10
C TYR A 257 7.50 -2.21 3.60
N LEU A 258 7.50 -3.53 3.40
CA LEU A 258 6.50 -4.42 3.95
C LEU A 258 7.07 -5.08 5.21
N PHE A 259 6.34 -5.06 6.32
CA PHE A 259 6.64 -5.80 7.55
C PHE A 259 5.51 -6.77 7.87
N THR A 260 5.86 -7.95 8.37
CA THR A 260 4.90 -8.98 8.81
C THR A 260 5.24 -9.40 10.23
N LEU A 261 4.24 -9.41 11.12
CA LEU A 261 4.35 -9.84 12.53
C LEU A 261 3.72 -11.21 12.74
#